data_AF-A0A840GB67-F1
#
_entry.id   AF-A0A840GB67-F1
#
_cell.length_a   1.000
_cell.length_b   1.000
_cell.length_c   1.000
_cell.angle_alpha   90.00
_cell.angle_beta   90.00
_cell.angle_gamma   90.00
#
_symmetry.space_group_name_H-M   'P 1'
#
loop_
_entity.id
_entity.type
_entity.pdbx_description
1 polymer ?
#
loop_
_entity_poly.entity_id
_entity_poly.type
_entity_poly.pdbx_seq_one_letter_code
_entity_poly.pdbx_strand_id
1 'polypeptide(L)'
;MQTAPSLTDRLPRFTAALDRHEARVEELARQVARIEDEDAAEDFGYAFSAVRQAPETPDAIERLEARIGMRLPEPLRALYESLGAFSLLPENRMRHLDLLSIDRLLSWAESPDVDDAWPSLMGALCTFGSRREFGGLKPASQEALTEHYVVFGWAHHRYEDRTLLAFDRNGAFHNVVYEHDAGEEDWVARYQPLCRKALAGIDLDEMLAAHVALATRRMEHQFDEGEFLG
;
A
#
# COMPACT_ATOMS: atom_id res chain seq x y z
N MET A 1 20.44 -5.40 28.32
CA MET A 1 19.93 -4.89 27.03
C MET A 1 19.04 -5.97 26.45
N GLN A 2 17.72 -5.77 26.42
CA GLN A 2 16.85 -6.62 25.61
C GLN A 2 16.98 -6.12 24.17
N THR A 3 17.34 -7.00 23.25
CA THR A 3 17.30 -6.73 21.81
C THR A 3 15.86 -6.42 21.43
N ALA A 4 15.64 -5.32 20.71
CA ALA A 4 14.32 -5.01 20.18
C ALA A 4 13.83 -6.19 19.30
N PRO A 5 12.57 -6.62 19.43
CA PRO A 5 12.05 -7.70 18.61
C PRO A 5 12.14 -7.32 17.13
N SER A 6 12.63 -8.25 16.32
CA SER A 6 12.83 -8.09 14.88
C SER A 6 11.49 -7.97 14.15
N LEU A 7 11.50 -7.52 12.89
CA LEU A 7 10.28 -7.46 12.09
C LEU A 7 9.60 -8.83 11.98
N THR A 8 10.39 -9.90 11.85
CA THR A 8 9.90 -11.28 11.81
C THR A 8 9.14 -11.65 13.09
N ASP A 9 9.53 -11.10 14.25
CA ASP A 9 8.85 -11.37 15.51
C ASP A 9 7.51 -10.62 15.61
N ARG A 10 7.39 -9.45 14.95
CA ARG A 10 6.22 -8.57 15.03
C ARG A 10 5.22 -8.79 13.90
N LEU A 11 5.72 -9.08 12.70
CA LEU A 11 4.96 -9.31 11.46
C LEU A 11 5.41 -10.63 10.79
N PRO A 12 5.22 -11.79 11.46
CA PRO A 12 5.71 -13.08 10.99
C PRO A 12 5.05 -13.53 9.69
N ARG A 13 3.75 -13.30 9.49
CA ARG A 13 3.04 -13.76 8.28
C ARG A 13 3.45 -12.95 7.07
N PHE A 14 3.57 -11.63 7.22
CA PHE A 14 4.00 -10.72 6.17
C PHE A 14 5.43 -11.02 5.76
N THR A 15 6.35 -11.15 6.72
CA THR A 15 7.74 -11.50 6.43
C THR A 15 7.84 -12.83 5.69
N ALA A 16 7.13 -13.86 6.17
CA ALA A 16 7.12 -15.16 5.50
C ALA A 16 6.46 -15.12 4.10
N ALA A 17 5.46 -14.26 3.89
CA ALA A 17 4.86 -14.07 2.57
C ALA A 17 5.83 -13.38 1.60
N LEU A 18 6.59 -12.39 2.09
CA LEU A 18 7.58 -11.67 1.31
C LEU A 18 8.75 -12.58 0.92
N ASP A 19 9.29 -13.34 1.86
CA ASP A 19 10.37 -14.31 1.58
C ASP A 19 9.95 -15.34 0.52
N ARG A 20 8.70 -15.84 0.62
CA ARG A 20 8.14 -16.75 -0.39
C ARG A 20 8.01 -16.09 -1.75
N HIS A 21 7.56 -14.84 -1.80
CA HIS A 21 7.42 -14.08 -3.03
C HIS A 21 8.78 -13.92 -3.72
N GLU A 22 9.79 -13.46 -2.99
CA GLU A 22 11.13 -13.23 -3.53
C GLU A 22 11.79 -14.53 -4.02
N ALA A 23 11.67 -15.61 -3.26
CA ALA A 23 12.16 -16.92 -3.69
C ALA A 23 11.46 -17.40 -4.98
N ARG A 24 10.16 -17.11 -5.11
CA ARG A 24 9.38 -17.48 -6.29
C ARG A 24 9.77 -16.64 -7.51
N VAL A 25 9.97 -15.33 -7.34
CA VAL A 25 10.48 -14.44 -8.41
C VAL A 25 11.81 -14.97 -8.93
N GLU A 26 12.75 -15.31 -8.04
CA GLU A 26 14.06 -15.84 -8.44
C GLU A 26 13.94 -17.18 -9.17
N GLU A 27 13.06 -18.06 -8.71
CA GLU A 27 12.80 -19.34 -9.36
C GLU A 27 12.24 -19.16 -10.79
N LEU A 28 11.26 -18.28 -10.96
CA LEU A 28 10.64 -17.99 -12.25
C LEU A 28 11.59 -17.24 -13.19
N ALA A 29 12.38 -16.28 -12.69
CA ALA A 29 13.42 -15.61 -13.47
C ALA A 29 14.43 -16.63 -14.04
N ARG A 30 14.85 -17.61 -13.23
CA ARG A 30 15.70 -18.72 -13.72
C ARG A 30 15.02 -19.59 -14.78
N GLN A 31 13.68 -19.67 -14.80
CA GLN A 31 12.92 -20.33 -15.86
C GLN A 31 12.86 -19.46 -17.12
N VAL A 32 12.57 -18.17 -16.99
CA VAL A 32 12.60 -17.21 -18.11
C VAL A 32 13.96 -17.25 -18.82
N ALA A 33 15.07 -17.26 -18.07
CA ALA A 33 16.41 -17.36 -18.65
C ALA A 33 16.64 -18.60 -19.52
N ARG A 34 15.89 -19.69 -19.28
CA ARG A 34 15.97 -20.92 -20.07
C ARG A 34 15.02 -20.93 -21.27
N ILE A 35 13.93 -20.16 -21.20
CA ILE A 35 12.88 -20.12 -22.22
C ILE A 35 13.21 -19.04 -23.25
N GLU A 36 13.60 -17.86 -22.77
CA GLU A 36 13.93 -16.66 -23.55
C GLU A 36 15.45 -16.42 -23.50
N ASP A 37 15.94 -15.57 -22.60
CA ASP A 37 17.35 -15.26 -22.38
C ASP A 37 17.58 -14.58 -21.01
N GLU A 38 18.85 -14.27 -20.69
CA GLU A 38 19.24 -13.64 -19.42
C GLU A 38 18.69 -12.22 -19.27
N ASP A 39 18.55 -11.45 -20.36
CA ASP A 39 18.04 -10.09 -20.33
C ASP A 39 16.55 -10.09 -19.95
N ALA A 40 15.75 -10.96 -20.57
CA ALA A 40 14.34 -11.15 -20.23
C ALA A 40 14.14 -11.63 -18.79
N ALA A 41 15.07 -12.44 -18.26
CA ALA A 41 15.03 -12.90 -16.88
C ALA A 41 15.33 -11.77 -15.89
N GLU A 42 16.25 -10.86 -16.21
CA GLU A 42 16.54 -9.68 -15.41
C GLU A 42 15.34 -8.73 -15.40
N ASP A 43 14.74 -8.46 -16.56
CA ASP A 43 13.54 -7.63 -16.68
C ASP A 43 12.36 -8.23 -15.88
N PHE A 44 12.16 -9.54 -15.96
CA PHE A 44 11.16 -10.24 -15.15
C PHE A 44 11.46 -10.07 -13.65
N GLY A 45 12.69 -10.36 -13.23
CA GLY A 45 13.10 -10.23 -11.84
C GLY A 45 12.87 -8.81 -11.29
N TYR A 46 13.18 -7.79 -12.10
CA TYR A 46 12.97 -6.40 -11.75
C TYR A 46 11.48 -6.04 -11.66
N ALA A 47 10.68 -6.41 -12.68
CA ALA A 47 9.25 -6.14 -12.75
C ALA A 47 8.47 -6.71 -11.57
N PHE A 48 8.89 -7.87 -11.06
CA PHE A 48 8.25 -8.54 -9.94
C PHE A 48 9.00 -8.43 -8.61
N SER A 49 10.00 -7.57 -8.52
CA SER A 49 10.77 -7.39 -7.28
C SER A 49 9.97 -6.67 -6.18
N ALA A 50 10.45 -6.87 -4.94
CA ALA A 50 10.08 -6.05 -3.80
C ALA A 50 11.18 -5.02 -3.52
N VAL A 51 10.84 -3.74 -3.55
CA VAL A 51 11.76 -2.62 -3.30
C VAL A 51 11.49 -2.05 -1.92
N ARG A 52 12.57 -1.91 -1.15
CA ARG A 52 12.58 -1.37 0.22
C ARG A 52 13.39 -0.09 0.25
N GLN A 53 12.93 0.91 0.97
CA GLN A 53 13.73 2.09 1.28
C GLN A 53 14.50 1.88 2.59
N ALA A 54 15.36 2.85 2.94
CA ALA A 54 15.97 2.85 4.26
C ALA A 54 14.88 2.96 5.33
N PRO A 55 15.06 2.31 6.50
CA PRO A 55 14.17 2.49 7.64
C PRO A 55 13.92 3.95 7.97
N GLU A 56 12.69 4.27 8.36
CA GLU A 56 12.34 5.63 8.77
C GLU A 56 13.04 5.99 10.08
N THR A 57 13.41 7.26 10.21
CA THR A 57 14.04 7.77 11.42
C THR A 57 13.00 8.01 12.52
N PRO A 58 13.39 7.96 13.80
CA PRO A 58 12.50 8.35 14.91
C PRO A 58 11.91 9.75 14.71
N ASP A 59 12.71 10.71 14.24
CA ASP A 59 12.29 12.08 13.97
C ASP A 59 11.20 12.14 12.88
N ALA A 60 11.31 11.34 11.81
CA ALA A 60 10.28 11.27 10.77
C ALA A 60 8.96 10.75 11.35
N ILE A 61 9.02 9.68 12.14
CA ILE A 61 7.83 9.11 12.80
C ILE A 61 7.19 10.12 13.76
N GLU A 62 7.98 10.83 14.57
CA GLU A 62 7.48 11.87 15.46
C GLU A 62 6.81 13.02 14.70
N ARG A 63 7.38 13.46 13.57
CA ARG A 63 6.76 14.45 12.69
C ARG A 63 5.42 13.97 12.14
N LEU A 64 5.34 12.71 11.72
CA LEU A 64 4.10 12.12 11.24
C LEU A 64 3.03 12.10 12.33
N GLU A 65 3.37 11.59 13.51
CA GLU A 65 2.47 11.51 14.66
C GLU A 65 1.96 12.89 15.10
N ALA A 66 2.85 13.89 15.12
CA ALA A 66 2.49 15.28 15.39
C ALA A 66 1.50 15.82 14.34
N ARG A 67 1.73 15.50 13.05
CA ARG A 67 0.87 15.96 11.95
C ARG A 67 -0.52 15.33 11.97
N ILE A 68 -0.62 14.03 12.29
CA ILE A 68 -1.91 13.32 12.38
C ILE A 68 -2.58 13.49 13.75
N GLY A 69 -1.90 14.09 14.71
CA GLY A 69 -2.41 14.33 16.06
C GLY A 69 -2.57 13.06 16.91
N MET A 70 -1.87 11.97 16.56
CA MET A 70 -1.96 10.69 17.26
C MET A 70 -0.74 9.81 17.08
N ARG A 71 -0.61 8.79 17.93
CA ARG A 71 0.44 7.78 17.81
C ARG A 71 0.12 6.80 16.68
N LEU A 72 1.15 6.39 15.94
CA LEU A 72 1.05 5.26 15.02
C LEU A 72 0.77 3.98 15.83
N PRO A 73 -0.10 3.09 15.33
CA PRO A 73 -0.22 1.75 15.89
C PRO A 73 1.14 1.04 15.87
N GLU A 74 1.47 0.31 16.94
CA GLU A 74 2.78 -0.32 17.11
C GLU A 74 3.21 -1.17 15.91
N PRO A 75 2.33 -2.00 15.30
CA PRO A 75 2.73 -2.80 14.14
C PRO A 75 3.17 -1.96 12.93
N LEU A 76 2.54 -0.80 12.72
CA LEU A 76 2.89 0.11 11.62
C LEU A 76 4.18 0.87 11.91
N ARG A 77 4.37 1.31 13.16
CA ARG A 77 5.63 1.90 13.61
C ARG A 77 6.79 0.92 13.40
N ALA A 78 6.63 -0.32 13.83
CA ALA A 78 7.63 -1.37 13.67
C ALA A 78 8.00 -1.61 12.20
N LEU A 79 7.00 -1.58 11.32
CA LEU A 79 7.18 -1.70 9.88
C LEU A 79 8.06 -0.56 9.33
N TYR A 80 7.75 0.69 9.68
CA TYR A 80 8.54 1.85 9.28
C TYR A 80 9.97 1.82 9.82
N GLU A 81 10.14 1.47 11.10
CA GLU A 81 11.45 1.36 11.77
C GLU A 81 12.31 0.21 11.21
N SER A 82 11.72 -0.74 10.48
CA SER A 82 12.43 -1.93 9.97
C SER A 82 12.62 -1.94 8.45
N LEU A 83 11.62 -1.51 7.67
CA LEU A 83 11.61 -1.57 6.21
C LEU A 83 11.52 -0.21 5.53
N GLY A 84 11.18 0.84 6.27
CA GLY A 84 10.86 2.13 5.69
C GLY A 84 9.66 2.05 4.74
N ALA A 85 9.70 2.81 3.65
CA ALA A 85 8.76 2.65 2.55
C ALA A 85 9.01 1.36 1.77
N PHE A 86 7.94 0.78 1.25
CA PHE A 86 7.97 -0.53 0.61
C PHE A 86 7.07 -0.55 -0.62
N SER A 87 7.59 -1.07 -1.73
CA SER A 87 6.85 -1.22 -2.97
C SER A 87 6.98 -2.65 -3.48
N LEU A 88 5.87 -3.26 -3.86
CA LEU A 88 5.81 -4.57 -4.49
C LEU A 88 5.38 -4.42 -5.94
N LEU A 89 6.17 -4.97 -6.86
CA LEU A 89 6.01 -4.84 -8.31
C LEU A 89 6.12 -3.36 -8.79
N PRO A 90 7.18 -2.62 -8.43
CA PRO A 90 7.25 -1.15 -8.61
C PRO A 90 7.20 -0.69 -10.08
N GLU A 91 7.56 -1.57 -11.01
CA GLU A 91 7.76 -1.29 -12.44
C GLU A 91 6.71 -1.97 -13.31
N ASN A 92 5.95 -2.88 -12.71
CA ASN A 92 4.69 -3.28 -13.30
C ASN A 92 3.78 -2.05 -13.32
N ARG A 93 3.11 -1.81 -14.46
CA ARG A 93 2.11 -0.73 -14.61
C ARG A 93 1.03 -0.78 -13.51
N MET A 94 0.92 -1.93 -12.85
CA MET A 94 -0.03 -2.28 -11.81
C MET A 94 0.68 -2.63 -10.50
N ARG A 95 1.51 -1.72 -9.96
CA ARG A 95 2.15 -1.84 -8.64
C ARG A 95 1.23 -2.47 -7.62
N HIS A 96 1.58 -3.61 -7.02
CA HIS A 96 0.58 -4.33 -6.24
C HIS A 96 0.35 -3.73 -4.86
N LEU A 97 1.42 -3.30 -4.20
CA LEU A 97 1.38 -2.82 -2.83
C LEU A 97 2.41 -1.71 -2.66
N ASP A 98 1.99 -0.56 -2.20
CA ASP A 98 2.83 0.60 -1.93
C ASP A 98 2.58 1.09 -0.50
N LEU A 99 3.54 0.84 0.40
CA LEU A 99 3.68 1.53 1.68
C LEU A 99 4.47 2.82 1.44
N LEU A 100 3.85 3.94 1.75
CA LEU A 100 4.39 5.26 1.43
C LEU A 100 5.44 5.69 2.45
N SER A 101 6.50 6.34 1.97
CA SER A 101 7.47 6.99 2.87
C SER A 101 6.81 8.12 3.64
N ILE A 102 7.31 8.35 4.86
CA ILE A 102 6.77 9.39 5.74
C ILE A 102 6.97 10.77 5.11
N ASP A 103 8.14 11.03 4.53
CA ASP A 103 8.39 12.31 3.85
C ASP A 103 7.42 12.54 2.68
N ARG A 104 7.04 11.48 1.95
CA ARG A 104 6.06 11.59 0.86
C ARG A 104 4.67 11.90 1.42
N LEU A 105 4.26 11.19 2.47
CA LEU A 105 3.00 11.46 3.19
C LEU A 105 2.93 12.91 3.70
N LEU A 106 4.01 13.40 4.33
CA LEU A 106 4.11 14.76 4.83
C LEU A 106 4.11 15.79 3.71
N SER A 107 4.89 15.57 2.63
CA SER A 107 4.95 16.49 1.49
C SER A 107 3.59 16.71 0.83
N TRP A 108 2.74 15.67 0.84
CA TRP A 108 1.37 15.79 0.37
C TRP A 108 0.51 16.56 1.35
N ALA A 109 0.61 16.25 2.64
CA ALA A 109 -0.16 16.92 3.70
C ALA A 109 0.21 18.40 3.92
N GLU A 110 1.38 18.82 3.44
CA GLU A 110 1.88 20.20 3.45
C GLU A 110 1.60 20.93 2.12
N SER A 111 0.95 20.27 1.15
CA SER A 111 0.58 20.88 -0.13
C SER A 111 -0.48 21.99 0.08
N PRO A 112 -0.37 23.15 -0.61
CA PRO A 112 -1.32 24.25 -0.48
C PRO A 112 -2.75 23.90 -0.95
N ASP A 113 -2.91 22.78 -1.67
CA ASP A 113 -4.20 22.27 -2.13
C ASP A 113 -4.91 21.40 -1.07
N VAL A 114 -4.29 21.17 0.10
CA VAL A 114 -4.84 20.39 1.21
C VAL A 114 -5.29 21.35 2.31
N ASP A 115 -6.53 21.19 2.77
CA ASP A 115 -7.08 22.02 3.85
C ASP A 115 -6.32 21.76 5.17
N ASP A 116 -5.84 22.85 5.80
CA ASP A 116 -5.14 22.83 7.08
C ASP A 116 -5.99 22.22 8.21
N ALA A 117 -7.32 22.27 8.10
CA ALA A 117 -8.25 21.65 9.04
C ALA A 117 -8.23 20.12 9.00
N TRP A 118 -7.55 19.51 8.02
CA TRP A 118 -7.55 18.07 7.83
C TRP A 118 -6.36 17.41 8.55
N PRO A 119 -6.62 16.55 9.55
CA PRO A 119 -5.57 15.79 10.25
C PRO A 119 -5.04 14.63 9.40
N SER A 120 -5.73 14.26 8.33
CA SER A 120 -5.51 12.98 7.68
C SER A 120 -4.72 13.11 6.39
N LEU A 121 -3.67 12.30 6.29
CA LEU A 121 -2.93 12.02 5.07
C LEU A 121 -3.87 11.60 3.92
N MET A 122 -5.09 11.15 4.23
CA MET A 122 -6.16 10.83 3.29
C MET A 122 -6.57 11.98 2.36
N GLY A 123 -6.78 13.18 2.90
CA GLY A 123 -7.16 14.33 2.07
C GLY A 123 -6.08 14.60 1.02
N ALA A 124 -4.82 14.53 1.44
CA ALA A 124 -3.67 14.72 0.57
C ALA A 124 -3.50 13.60 -0.48
N LEU A 125 -3.77 12.35 -0.09
CA LEU A 125 -3.65 11.17 -0.96
C LEU A 125 -4.75 11.09 -2.02
N CYS A 126 -5.97 11.51 -1.70
CA CYS A 126 -7.10 11.48 -2.62
C CYS A 126 -7.24 12.71 -3.50
N THR A 127 -6.65 13.85 -3.12
CA THR A 127 -6.52 15.00 -4.01
C THR A 127 -5.45 14.76 -5.09
N PHE A 128 -4.47 13.88 -4.84
CA PHE A 128 -3.34 13.62 -5.75
C PHE A 128 -3.37 12.24 -6.43
N GLY A 129 -4.57 11.73 -6.70
CA GLY A 129 -4.83 10.66 -7.67
C GLY A 129 -4.63 11.08 -9.13
N SER A 130 -3.40 11.46 -9.51
CA SER A 130 -2.87 11.47 -10.88
C SER A 130 -3.48 12.34 -12.00
N ARG A 131 -4.59 13.08 -11.86
CA ARG A 131 -5.01 14.05 -12.90
C ARG A 131 -5.75 15.26 -12.30
N ARG A 132 -5.26 16.48 -12.57
CA ARG A 132 -5.95 17.76 -12.25
C ARG A 132 -7.35 17.90 -12.89
N GLU A 133 -7.64 17.03 -13.85
CA GLU A 133 -8.83 17.05 -14.70
C GLU A 133 -10.01 16.26 -14.09
N PHE A 134 -9.73 15.44 -13.09
CA PHE A 134 -10.72 14.65 -12.37
C PHE A 134 -10.75 15.17 -10.94
N GLY A 135 -11.78 15.98 -10.63
CA GLY A 135 -12.05 16.38 -9.26
C GLY A 135 -12.13 15.13 -8.40
N GLY A 136 -11.33 15.08 -7.33
CA GLY A 136 -11.12 13.91 -6.49
C GLY A 136 -12.38 13.35 -5.83
N LEU A 137 -12.19 12.44 -4.87
CA LEU A 137 -13.25 11.83 -4.05
C LEU A 137 -14.47 12.76 -3.87
N LYS A 138 -15.69 12.24 -4.01
CA LYS A 138 -16.90 13.02 -3.70
C LYS A 138 -16.79 13.60 -2.28
N PRO A 139 -17.21 14.86 -2.04
CA PRO A 139 -17.00 15.54 -0.76
C PRO A 139 -17.43 14.74 0.47
N ALA A 140 -18.57 14.03 0.40
CA ALA A 140 -19.07 13.20 1.50
C ALA A 140 -18.17 11.99 1.84
N SER A 141 -17.46 11.45 0.86
CA SER A 141 -16.50 10.35 1.05
C SER A 141 -15.15 10.87 1.54
N GLN A 142 -14.77 12.07 1.11
CA GLN A 142 -13.61 12.77 1.67
C GLN A 142 -13.82 12.98 3.15
N GLU A 143 -14.93 13.60 3.54
CA GLU A 143 -15.24 13.91 4.94
C GLU A 143 -15.22 12.66 5.84
N ALA A 144 -15.92 11.59 5.44
CA ALA A 144 -15.95 10.35 6.22
C ALA A 144 -14.57 9.68 6.35
N LEU A 145 -13.76 9.72 5.29
CA LEU A 145 -12.43 9.11 5.31
C LEU A 145 -11.42 9.96 6.09
N THR A 146 -11.50 11.29 5.95
CA THR A 146 -10.57 12.21 6.57
C THR A 146 -10.84 12.45 8.05
N GLU A 147 -12.09 12.28 8.49
CA GLU A 147 -12.45 12.38 9.90
C GLU A 147 -12.01 11.14 10.70
N HIS A 148 -12.09 9.96 10.10
CA HIS A 148 -12.02 8.70 10.82
C HIS A 148 -10.74 7.89 10.59
N TYR A 149 -10.01 8.12 9.50
CA TYR A 149 -8.90 7.26 9.08
C TYR A 149 -7.62 8.02 8.72
N VAL A 150 -6.49 7.34 8.93
CA VAL A 150 -5.17 7.73 8.44
C VAL A 150 -4.73 6.67 7.44
N VAL A 151 -4.50 7.07 6.19
CA VAL A 151 -3.96 6.17 5.16
C VAL A 151 -2.44 6.23 5.13
N PHE A 152 -1.83 5.06 5.00
CA PHE A 152 -0.38 4.88 4.97
C PHE A 152 0.10 4.15 3.70
N GLY A 153 -0.80 3.65 2.86
CA GLY A 153 -0.43 2.96 1.64
C GLY A 153 -1.61 2.55 0.77
N TRP A 154 -1.32 1.78 -0.27
CA TRP A 154 -2.30 1.31 -1.24
C TRP A 154 -1.99 -0.11 -1.68
N ALA A 155 -3.03 -0.89 -1.94
CA ALA A 155 -2.96 -2.09 -2.73
C ALA A 155 -3.69 -1.87 -4.06
N HIS A 156 -3.06 -2.11 -5.19
CA HIS A 156 -3.68 -1.88 -6.50
C HIS A 156 -4.31 -3.16 -7.04
N HIS A 157 -5.51 -3.01 -7.60
CA HIS A 157 -6.27 -4.11 -8.19
C HIS A 157 -6.36 -3.96 -9.70
N ARG A 158 -6.75 -2.77 -10.16
CA ARG A 158 -6.86 -2.38 -11.57
C ARG A 158 -6.27 -0.97 -11.77
N TYR A 159 -6.15 -0.50 -13.02
CA TYR A 159 -5.52 0.78 -13.36
C TYR A 159 -6.02 1.95 -12.49
N GLU A 160 -7.33 1.95 -12.19
CA GLU A 160 -8.03 2.98 -11.42
C GLU A 160 -8.62 2.47 -10.09
N ASP A 161 -8.57 1.16 -9.85
CA ASP A 161 -9.09 0.52 -8.63
C ASP A 161 -7.99 0.29 -7.60
N ARG A 162 -8.13 0.92 -6.44
CA ARG A 162 -7.18 0.80 -5.34
C ARG A 162 -7.90 0.43 -4.06
N THR A 163 -7.20 -0.26 -3.17
CA THR A 163 -7.56 -0.37 -1.77
C THR A 163 -6.59 0.48 -0.98
N LEU A 164 -7.10 1.46 -0.28
CA LEU A 164 -6.33 2.27 0.65
C LEU A 164 -6.08 1.43 1.90
N LEU A 165 -4.83 1.45 2.35
CA LEU A 165 -4.42 0.83 3.60
C LEU A 165 -4.50 1.90 4.68
N ALA A 166 -5.39 1.71 5.64
CA ALA A 166 -5.73 2.72 6.62
C ALA A 166 -5.73 2.18 8.06
N PHE A 167 -5.60 3.07 9.03
CA PHE A 167 -5.96 2.78 10.41
C PHE A 167 -6.89 3.87 10.96
N ASP A 168 -7.75 3.49 11.90
CA ASP A 168 -8.70 4.41 12.55
C ASP A 168 -8.14 5.04 13.82
N ARG A 169 -8.96 5.89 14.48
CA ARG A 169 -8.53 6.58 15.69
C ARG A 169 -8.21 5.67 16.89
N ASN A 170 -8.67 4.43 16.87
CA ASN A 170 -8.35 3.42 17.88
C ASN A 170 -7.13 2.58 17.50
N GLY A 171 -6.53 2.85 16.33
CA GLY A 171 -5.40 2.12 15.78
C GLY A 171 -5.77 0.79 15.13
N ALA A 172 -7.06 0.52 14.87
CA ALA A 172 -7.45 -0.67 14.13
C ALA A 172 -7.21 -0.46 12.63
N PHE A 173 -6.72 -1.50 11.93
CA PHE A 173 -6.41 -1.42 10.50
C PHE A 173 -7.59 -1.78 9.62
N HIS A 174 -7.65 -1.20 8.43
CA HIS A 174 -8.75 -1.31 7.48
C HIS A 174 -8.26 -1.33 6.03
N ASN A 175 -8.95 -2.10 5.18
CA ASN A 175 -8.81 -2.08 3.73
C ASN A 175 -9.97 -1.27 3.13
N VAL A 176 -9.72 -0.01 2.75
CA VAL A 176 -10.77 0.86 2.22
C VAL A 176 -10.75 0.83 0.69
N VAL A 177 -11.79 0.26 0.08
CA VAL A 177 -11.88 0.20 -1.40
C VAL A 177 -12.20 1.58 -1.98
N TYR A 178 -11.43 1.99 -2.99
CA TYR A 178 -11.53 3.24 -3.73
C TYR A 178 -11.49 2.99 -5.24
N GLU A 179 -12.53 3.41 -5.97
CA GLU A 179 -12.53 3.52 -7.44
C GLU A 179 -12.63 5.01 -7.80
N HIS A 180 -11.71 5.48 -8.62
CA HIS A 180 -11.57 6.89 -9.00
C HIS A 180 -12.71 7.37 -9.92
N ASP A 181 -13.27 6.48 -10.74
CA ASP A 181 -14.22 6.83 -11.82
C ASP A 181 -15.70 6.61 -11.45
N ALA A 182 -15.99 6.27 -10.19
CA ALA A 182 -17.35 6.00 -9.76
C ALA A 182 -18.22 7.28 -9.75
N GLY A 183 -19.27 7.30 -10.58
CA GLY A 183 -20.33 8.31 -10.56
C GLY A 183 -21.10 8.33 -9.23
N GLU A 184 -22.04 9.27 -9.02
CA GLU A 184 -22.79 9.34 -7.74
C GLU A 184 -23.67 8.14 -7.49
N GLU A 185 -24.35 7.69 -8.53
CA GLU A 185 -25.23 6.53 -8.48
C GLU A 185 -24.43 5.23 -8.32
N ASP A 186 -23.33 5.06 -9.07
CA ASP A 186 -22.42 3.92 -8.92
C ASP A 186 -21.74 3.90 -7.56
N TRP A 187 -21.35 5.07 -7.04
CA TRP A 187 -20.82 5.22 -5.69
C TRP A 187 -21.82 4.73 -4.65
N VAL A 188 -23.07 5.18 -4.69
CA VAL A 188 -24.10 4.79 -3.72
C VAL A 188 -24.51 3.32 -3.88
N ALA A 189 -24.64 2.82 -5.10
CA ALA A 189 -25.12 1.46 -5.37
C ALA A 189 -24.05 0.39 -5.13
N ARG A 190 -22.80 0.66 -5.50
CA ARG A 190 -21.70 -0.31 -5.48
C ARG A 190 -20.71 -0.08 -4.35
N TYR A 191 -20.33 1.17 -4.10
CA TYR A 191 -19.24 1.50 -3.18
C TYR A 191 -19.69 1.79 -1.76
N GLN A 192 -20.78 2.53 -1.54
CA GLN A 192 -21.27 2.80 -0.20
C GLN A 192 -21.51 1.51 0.62
N PRO A 193 -22.04 0.41 0.05
CA PRO A 193 -22.11 -0.87 0.76
C PRO A 193 -20.75 -1.52 1.01
N LEU A 194 -19.78 -1.35 0.11
CA LEU A 194 -18.41 -1.89 0.24
C LEU A 194 -17.60 -1.08 1.26
N CYS A 195 -17.66 0.26 1.25
CA CYS A 195 -17.11 1.13 2.28
C CYS A 195 -17.77 0.88 3.65
N ARG A 196 -19.03 0.41 3.69
CA ARG A 196 -19.69 -0.04 4.94
C ARG A 196 -19.32 -1.47 5.34
N LYS A 197 -18.95 -2.34 4.39
CA LYS A 197 -18.53 -3.73 4.64
C LYS A 197 -17.03 -3.87 4.92
N ALA A 198 -16.20 -2.97 4.40
CA ALA A 198 -14.74 -3.02 4.46
C ALA A 198 -14.16 -2.07 5.51
N LEU A 199 -14.75 -2.09 6.70
CA LEU A 199 -14.24 -1.43 7.91
C LEU A 199 -14.14 -2.47 9.03
N ALA A 200 -13.48 -3.58 8.74
CA ALA A 200 -13.18 -4.60 9.73
C ALA A 200 -11.80 -4.30 10.31
N GLY A 201 -11.70 -4.19 11.64
CA GLY A 201 -10.42 -4.13 12.35
C GLY A 201 -9.65 -5.42 12.13
N ILE A 202 -8.82 -5.43 11.09
CA ILE A 202 -7.96 -6.55 10.73
C ILE A 202 -6.57 -6.35 11.34
N ASP A 203 -5.84 -7.44 11.45
CA ASP A 203 -4.45 -7.41 11.88
C ASP A 203 -3.54 -6.97 10.71
N LEU A 204 -2.57 -6.09 10.96
CA LEU A 204 -1.67 -5.55 9.92
C LEU A 204 -0.83 -6.66 9.26
N ASP A 205 -0.35 -7.61 10.05
CA ASP A 205 0.47 -8.73 9.57
C ASP A 205 -0.33 -9.58 8.57
N GLU A 206 -1.57 -9.91 8.94
CA GLU A 206 -2.48 -10.64 8.05
C GLU A 206 -2.86 -9.82 6.80
N MET A 207 -3.14 -8.53 6.96
CA MET A 207 -3.50 -7.64 5.85
C MET A 207 -2.40 -7.59 4.78
N LEU A 208 -1.17 -7.32 5.19
CA LEU A 208 -0.05 -7.21 4.26
C LEU A 208 0.31 -8.57 3.66
N ALA A 209 0.30 -9.64 4.46
CA ALA A 209 0.54 -11.00 3.97
C ALA A 209 -0.47 -11.42 2.89
N ALA A 210 -1.74 -11.08 3.06
CA ALA A 210 -2.79 -11.38 2.10
C ALA A 210 -2.57 -10.67 0.75
N HIS A 211 -2.17 -9.39 0.78
CA HIS A 211 -1.82 -8.64 -0.42
C HIS A 211 -0.58 -9.21 -1.11
N VAL A 212 0.50 -9.51 -0.39
CA VAL A 212 1.71 -10.16 -0.98
C VAL A 212 1.37 -11.51 -1.62
N ALA A 213 0.56 -12.34 -0.95
CA ALA A 213 0.14 -13.63 -1.48
C ALA A 213 -0.73 -13.48 -2.74
N LEU A 214 -1.57 -12.45 -2.82
CA LEU A 214 -2.35 -12.14 -4.01
C LEU A 214 -1.44 -11.69 -5.17
N ALA A 215 -0.47 -10.81 -4.91
CA ALA A 215 0.53 -10.39 -5.89
C ALA A 215 1.27 -11.59 -6.49
N THR A 216 1.73 -12.50 -5.62
CA THR A 216 2.47 -13.70 -6.00
C THR A 216 1.64 -14.58 -6.93
N ARG A 217 0.39 -14.86 -6.58
CA ARG A 217 -0.50 -15.67 -7.42
C ARG A 217 -0.78 -15.03 -8.78
N ARG A 218 -0.88 -13.70 -8.84
CA ARG A 218 -1.06 -12.97 -10.11
C ARG A 218 0.16 -13.10 -11.00
N MET A 219 1.36 -12.93 -10.44
CA MET A 219 2.62 -13.15 -11.16
C MET A 219 2.71 -14.59 -11.68
N GLU A 220 2.41 -15.59 -10.85
CA GLU A 220 2.45 -17.00 -11.26
C GLU A 220 1.47 -17.28 -12.41
N HIS A 221 0.26 -16.74 -12.31
CA HIS A 221 -0.75 -16.89 -13.36
C HIS A 221 -0.29 -16.23 -14.67
N GLN A 222 0.26 -15.02 -14.59
CA GLN A 222 0.80 -14.29 -15.74
C GLN A 222 1.98 -15.05 -16.39
N PHE A 223 2.85 -15.65 -15.57
CA PHE A 223 3.92 -16.52 -16.05
C PHE A 223 3.39 -17.78 -16.76
N ASP A 224 2.38 -18.44 -16.19
CA ASP A 224 1.75 -19.65 -16.76
C ASP A 224 1.05 -19.36 -18.10
N GLU A 225 0.58 -18.13 -18.31
CA GLU A 225 0.01 -17.65 -19.59
C GLU A 225 1.08 -17.27 -20.63
N GLY A 226 2.36 -17.29 -20.26
CA GLY A 226 3.48 -16.91 -21.13
C GLY A 226 3.67 -15.40 -21.29
N GLU A 227 3.02 -14.60 -20.45
CA GLU A 227 3.08 -13.14 -20.50
C GLU A 227 4.16 -12.58 -19.57
N PHE A 228 5.44 -12.76 -19.87
CA PHE A 228 6.51 -12.48 -18.91
C PHE A 228 6.65 -10.99 -18.49
N LEU A 229 6.24 -10.03 -19.31
CA LEU A 229 6.38 -8.58 -19.02
C LEU A 229 5.09 -7.75 -19.20
N GLY A 230 3.98 -8.39 -19.59
CA GLY A 230 2.69 -7.74 -19.87
C GLY A 230 2.61 -6.98 -21.19
#